data_AF-A0A2P4XLG7-F1
#
_entry.id   AF-A0A2P4XLG7-F1
#
_cell.length_a   1.000
_cell.length_b   1.000
_cell.length_c   1.000
_cell.angle_alpha   90.00
_cell.angle_beta   90.00
_cell.angle_gamma   90.00
#
_symmetry.space_group_name_H-M   'P 1'
#
loop_
_entity.id
_entity.type
_entity.pdbx_description
1 polymer ?
#
loop_
_entity_poly.entity_id
_entity_poly.type
_entity_poly.pdbx_seq_one_letter_code
_entity_poly.pdbx_strand_id
1 'polypeptide(L)'
;MFGSVKPPEPSDSTQRQAILHAESASALVDILRGQYQLPNSSAELTQLRVDLYSAEASNASFQKRLGTALDQIAQLKLQLETSERECHLWTRETDKSVCLITSLRKALTAPGAEIKQAWTAQSAEVTATRSALHAVALTGKDRNEEIMTLSKSVVERDDTYKLLQGVLAKHFQQLQEIVLSLDDHGSHNAKKTIDELRETILRQKRVISRHGFVPMHDLHMASTAGAGLDVPGLGPASLKITARLCRLLADRFLEVMLIPDGENQVIELSICSRQSNSAGNLASIPSLVATPAPSPSSSVP
;
A
#
# COMPACT_ATOMS: atom_id res chain seq x y z
N MET A 1 -13.25 -97.69 21.41
CA MET A 1 -13.59 -98.19 22.76
C MET A 1 -14.07 -99.62 22.56
N PHE A 2 -13.28 -100.61 22.98
CA PHE A 2 -13.59 -102.03 22.83
C PHE A 2 -14.83 -102.40 23.65
N GLY A 3 -15.61 -103.34 23.13
CA GLY A 3 -17.00 -103.59 23.48
C GLY A 3 -17.26 -104.03 24.91
N SER A 4 -18.47 -103.74 25.35
CA SER A 4 -19.13 -104.46 26.43
C SER A 4 -20.35 -105.16 25.81
N VAL A 5 -20.11 -106.33 25.22
CA VAL A 5 -21.21 -107.27 24.97
C VAL A 5 -21.60 -107.82 26.34
N LYS A 6 -22.64 -107.23 26.93
CA LYS A 6 -23.32 -107.80 28.09
C LYS A 6 -23.87 -109.16 27.65
N PRO A 7 -23.61 -110.27 28.36
CA PRO A 7 -24.25 -111.53 28.03
C PRO A 7 -25.77 -111.35 28.21
N PRO A 8 -26.62 -111.89 27.33
CA PRO A 8 -28.06 -111.75 27.49
C PRO A 8 -28.45 -112.44 28.79
N GLU A 9 -29.08 -111.68 29.68
CA GLU A 9 -29.72 -112.21 30.88
C GLU A 9 -30.98 -112.97 30.42
N PRO A 10 -31.09 -114.30 30.61
CA PRO A 10 -32.25 -115.04 30.14
C PRO A 10 -33.43 -114.79 31.09
N SER A 11 -34.20 -113.75 30.81
CA SER A 11 -35.43 -113.44 31.54
C SER A 11 -36.64 -114.07 30.86
N ASP A 12 -36.87 -115.36 31.13
CA ASP A 12 -38.21 -115.86 31.42
C ASP A 12 -38.15 -117.17 32.22
N SER A 13 -38.98 -117.32 33.27
CA SER A 13 -39.01 -118.54 34.11
C SER A 13 -39.41 -119.77 33.27
N THR A 14 -40.33 -119.56 32.33
CA THR A 14 -40.80 -120.55 31.36
C THR A 14 -39.67 -121.07 30.47
N GLN A 15 -38.74 -120.20 30.10
CA GLN A 15 -37.59 -120.56 29.26
C GLN A 15 -36.57 -121.41 30.03
N ARG A 16 -36.31 -121.09 31.30
CA ARG A 16 -35.46 -121.92 32.17
C ARG A 16 -36.04 -123.32 32.33
N GLN A 17 -37.36 -123.41 32.47
CA GLN A 17 -38.04 -124.69 32.55
C GLN A 17 -37.94 -125.47 31.22
N ALA A 18 -38.13 -124.82 30.08
CA ALA A 18 -37.98 -125.46 28.76
C ALA A 18 -36.55 -125.97 28.49
N ILE A 19 -35.52 -125.21 28.91
CA ILE A 19 -34.10 -125.59 28.79
C ILE A 19 -33.80 -126.83 29.64
N LEU A 20 -34.35 -126.91 30.85
CA LEU A 20 -34.13 -128.04 31.77
C LEU A 20 -34.81 -129.33 31.31
N HIS A 21 -35.92 -129.23 30.55
CA HIS A 21 -36.67 -130.38 30.02
C HIS A 21 -36.37 -130.69 28.56
N ALA A 22 -35.31 -130.12 27.99
CA ALA A 22 -34.95 -130.38 26.61
C ALA A 22 -34.35 -131.78 26.47
N GLU A 23 -35.09 -132.68 25.82
CA GLU A 23 -34.71 -134.09 25.66
C GLU A 23 -33.61 -134.31 24.59
N SER A 24 -33.21 -133.25 23.88
CA SER A 24 -32.14 -133.32 22.88
C SER A 24 -31.41 -131.98 22.70
N ALA A 25 -30.20 -132.08 22.14
CA ALA A 25 -29.40 -130.92 21.76
C ALA A 25 -30.10 -130.06 20.68
N SER A 26 -30.94 -130.65 19.82
CA SER A 26 -31.72 -129.88 18.83
C SER A 26 -32.85 -129.09 19.49
N ALA A 27 -33.52 -129.67 20.49
CA ALA A 27 -34.57 -128.97 21.25
C ALA A 27 -34.00 -127.77 22.04
N LEU A 28 -32.80 -127.91 22.63
CA LEU A 28 -32.09 -126.79 23.26
C LEU A 28 -31.80 -125.65 22.28
N VAL A 29 -31.36 -125.98 21.06
CA VAL A 29 -31.02 -124.98 20.02
C VAL A 29 -32.27 -124.23 19.56
N ASP A 30 -33.42 -124.88 19.43
CA ASP A 30 -34.67 -124.23 19.03
C ASP A 30 -35.23 -123.31 20.12
N ILE A 31 -35.15 -123.70 21.40
CA ILE A 31 -35.54 -122.88 22.56
C ILE A 31 -34.68 -121.61 22.67
N LEU A 32 -33.38 -121.71 22.37
CA LEU A 32 -32.47 -120.57 22.38
C LEU A 32 -32.63 -119.68 21.14
N ARG A 33 -33.02 -120.25 19.99
CA ARG A 33 -33.27 -119.52 18.74
C ARG A 33 -34.52 -118.65 18.80
N GLY A 34 -35.56 -119.07 19.55
CA GLY A 34 -36.82 -118.32 19.67
C GLY A 34 -36.72 -116.92 20.29
N GLN A 35 -35.65 -116.62 21.04
CA GLN A 35 -35.41 -115.31 21.69
C GLN A 35 -34.42 -114.42 20.91
N TYR A 36 -33.76 -114.95 19.89
CA TYR A 36 -32.95 -114.18 18.95
C TYR A 36 -33.76 -114.00 17.66
N GLN A 37 -34.74 -113.09 17.68
CA GLN A 37 -34.97 -112.33 16.44
C GLN A 37 -33.69 -111.54 16.24
N LEU A 38 -32.85 -112.01 15.31
CA LEU A 38 -31.72 -111.23 14.83
C LEU A 38 -32.32 -109.85 14.51
N PRO A 39 -31.90 -108.76 15.18
CA PRO A 39 -32.16 -107.43 14.64
C PRO A 39 -31.79 -107.51 13.16
N ASN A 40 -32.51 -106.81 12.28
CA ASN A 40 -32.16 -106.70 10.87
C ASN A 40 -30.82 -105.95 10.73
N SER A 41 -29.77 -106.52 11.30
CA SER A 41 -28.41 -106.05 11.48
C SER A 41 -27.77 -105.77 10.14
N SER A 42 -28.21 -106.48 9.10
CA SER A 42 -27.92 -106.15 7.71
C SER A 42 -28.46 -104.77 7.30
N ALA A 43 -29.75 -104.48 7.57
CA ALA A 43 -30.39 -103.21 7.21
C ALA A 43 -29.84 -102.03 8.02
N GLU A 44 -29.67 -102.20 9.34
CA GLU A 44 -29.06 -101.18 10.22
C GLU A 44 -27.61 -100.88 9.82
N LEU A 45 -26.83 -101.91 9.46
CA LEU A 45 -25.45 -101.72 9.01
C LEU A 45 -25.40 -101.07 7.63
N THR A 46 -26.33 -101.38 6.72
CA THR A 46 -26.44 -100.64 5.44
C THR A 46 -26.79 -99.17 5.66
N GLN A 47 -27.70 -98.86 6.60
CA GLN A 47 -28.05 -97.49 6.94
C GLN A 47 -26.85 -96.74 7.54
N LEU A 48 -26.14 -97.37 8.48
CA LEU A 48 -24.96 -96.77 9.10
C LEU A 48 -23.86 -96.43 8.08
N ARG A 49 -23.68 -97.26 7.04
CA ARG A 49 -22.74 -96.95 5.95
C ARG A 49 -23.19 -95.72 5.15
N VAL A 50 -24.47 -95.64 4.81
CA VAL A 50 -25.02 -94.48 4.09
C VAL A 50 -24.84 -93.21 4.92
N ASP A 51 -25.13 -93.26 6.20
CA ASP A 51 -24.97 -92.13 7.12
C ASP A 51 -23.50 -91.72 7.28
N LEU A 52 -22.58 -92.69 7.36
CA LEU A 52 -21.14 -92.43 7.39
C LEU A 52 -20.68 -91.71 6.12
N TYR A 53 -21.05 -92.21 4.94
CA TYR A 53 -20.71 -91.55 3.67
C TYR A 53 -21.31 -90.13 3.57
N SER A 54 -22.54 -89.94 4.06
CA SER A 54 -23.18 -88.63 4.13
C SER A 54 -22.43 -87.67 5.06
N ALA A 55 -22.02 -88.14 6.23
CA ALA A 55 -21.23 -87.37 7.18
C ALA A 55 -19.84 -87.02 6.63
N GLU A 56 -19.18 -87.95 5.94
CA GLU A 56 -17.90 -87.73 5.26
C GLU A 56 -18.01 -86.66 4.17
N ALA A 57 -19.05 -86.72 3.33
CA ALA A 57 -19.31 -85.72 2.30
C ALA A 57 -19.60 -84.33 2.90
N SER A 58 -20.41 -84.27 3.96
CA SER A 58 -20.69 -83.04 4.70
C SER A 58 -19.42 -82.45 5.30
N ASN A 59 -18.57 -83.27 5.93
CA ASN A 59 -17.29 -82.86 6.49
C ASN A 59 -16.34 -82.27 5.42
N ALA A 60 -16.24 -82.93 4.27
CA ALA A 60 -15.45 -82.41 3.14
C ALA A 60 -15.96 -81.04 2.66
N SER A 61 -17.28 -80.84 2.61
CA SER A 61 -17.90 -79.56 2.28
C SER A 61 -17.57 -78.48 3.33
N PHE A 62 -17.65 -78.80 4.62
CA PHE A 62 -17.26 -77.88 5.69
C PHE A 62 -15.79 -77.50 5.63
N GLN A 63 -14.90 -78.44 5.39
CA GLN A 63 -13.47 -78.17 5.24
C GLN A 63 -13.19 -77.23 4.06
N LYS A 64 -13.87 -77.44 2.91
CA LYS A 64 -13.74 -76.54 1.76
C LYS A 64 -14.22 -75.12 2.09
N ARG A 65 -15.38 -74.98 2.75
CA ARG A 65 -15.90 -73.68 3.20
C ARG A 65 -14.99 -73.00 4.21
N LEU A 66 -14.40 -73.76 5.14
CA LEU A 66 -13.42 -73.27 6.10
C LEU A 66 -12.18 -72.73 5.37
N GLY A 67 -11.65 -73.46 4.39
CA GLY A 67 -10.53 -73.01 3.57
C GLY A 67 -10.83 -71.69 2.86
N THR A 68 -11.98 -71.59 2.17
CA THR A 68 -12.39 -70.35 1.51
C THR A 68 -12.57 -69.19 2.50
N ALA A 69 -13.11 -69.45 3.69
CA ALA A 69 -13.25 -68.42 4.72
C ALA A 69 -11.88 -67.94 5.25
N LEU A 70 -10.91 -68.83 5.40
CA LEU A 70 -9.55 -68.47 5.79
C LEU A 70 -8.86 -67.61 4.73
N ASP A 71 -9.03 -67.93 3.44
CA ASP A 71 -8.50 -67.12 2.33
C ASP A 71 -9.13 -65.72 2.32
N GLN A 72 -10.44 -65.63 2.54
CA GLN A 72 -11.15 -64.35 2.65
C GLN A 72 -10.65 -63.52 3.84
N ILE A 73 -10.42 -64.14 5.00
CA ILE A 73 -9.84 -63.47 6.17
C ILE A 73 -8.44 -62.93 5.86
N ALA A 74 -7.60 -63.72 5.19
CA ALA A 74 -6.27 -63.29 4.79
C ALA A 74 -6.32 -62.07 3.84
N GLN A 75 -7.24 -62.09 2.87
CA GLN A 75 -7.42 -60.98 1.93
C GLN A 75 -7.96 -59.72 2.61
N LEU A 76 -8.95 -59.83 3.49
CA LEU A 76 -9.46 -58.69 4.26
C LEU A 76 -8.40 -58.10 5.19
N LYS A 77 -7.57 -58.94 5.80
CA LYS A 77 -6.46 -58.49 6.63
C LYS A 77 -5.46 -57.65 5.83
N LEU A 78 -5.09 -58.10 4.63
CA LEU A 78 -4.21 -57.34 3.75
C LEU A 78 -4.82 -55.99 3.33
N GLN A 79 -6.12 -55.98 3.01
CA GLN A 79 -6.86 -54.76 2.68
C GLN A 79 -6.90 -53.77 3.87
N LEU A 80 -7.15 -54.27 5.09
CA LEU A 80 -7.13 -53.45 6.30
C LEU A 80 -5.76 -52.82 6.53
N GLU A 81 -4.69 -53.62 6.48
CA GLU A 81 -3.33 -53.10 6.65
C GLU A 81 -2.96 -52.08 5.57
N THR A 82 -3.47 -52.23 4.34
CA THR A 82 -3.25 -51.27 3.25
C THR A 82 -3.97 -49.96 3.55
N SER A 83 -5.24 -50.03 3.95
CA SER A 83 -6.05 -48.87 4.31
C SER A 83 -5.49 -48.13 5.54
N GLU A 84 -4.98 -48.85 6.54
CA GLU A 84 -4.31 -48.25 7.70
C GLU A 84 -3.07 -47.44 7.29
N ARG A 85 -2.24 -47.96 6.39
CA ARG A 85 -1.07 -47.24 5.85
C ARG A 85 -1.48 -45.97 5.11
N GLU A 86 -2.55 -46.02 4.30
CA GLU A 86 -3.09 -44.84 3.61
C GLU A 86 -3.64 -43.81 4.59
N CYS A 87 -4.38 -44.24 5.61
CA CYS A 87 -4.91 -43.37 6.67
C CYS A 87 -3.79 -42.59 7.38
N HIS A 88 -2.70 -43.27 7.72
CA HIS A 88 -1.53 -42.62 8.32
C HIS A 88 -0.87 -41.59 7.37
N LEU A 89 -0.82 -41.88 6.07
CA LEU A 89 -0.30 -40.95 5.07
C LEU A 89 -1.17 -39.69 4.96
N TRP A 90 -2.49 -39.85 4.88
CA TRP A 90 -3.43 -38.74 4.83
C TRP A 90 -3.45 -37.91 6.11
N THR A 91 -3.29 -38.53 7.27
CA THR A 91 -3.17 -37.83 8.55
C THR A 91 -1.95 -36.92 8.54
N ARG A 92 -0.78 -37.45 8.13
CA ARG A 92 0.46 -36.66 8.04
C ARG A 92 0.32 -35.50 7.04
N GLU A 93 -0.32 -35.71 5.91
CA GLU A 93 -0.51 -34.65 4.91
C GLU A 93 -1.50 -33.57 5.38
N THR A 94 -2.52 -33.97 6.13
CA THR A 94 -3.45 -33.05 6.80
C THR A 94 -2.71 -32.20 7.83
N ASP A 95 -1.84 -32.80 8.65
CA ASP A 95 -1.04 -32.07 9.64
C ASP A 95 -0.12 -31.04 9.00
N LYS A 96 0.55 -31.40 7.89
CA LYS A 96 1.35 -30.45 7.10
C LYS A 96 0.51 -29.29 6.57
N SER A 97 -0.65 -29.59 6.01
CA SER A 97 -1.57 -28.59 5.46
C SER A 97 -2.06 -27.63 6.55
N VAL A 98 -2.41 -28.15 7.73
CA VAL A 98 -2.79 -27.35 8.91
C VAL A 98 -1.64 -26.44 9.35
N CYS A 99 -0.40 -26.95 9.36
CA CYS A 99 0.79 -26.15 9.67
C CYS A 99 1.00 -25.01 8.65
N LEU A 100 0.87 -25.29 7.35
CA LEU A 100 0.99 -24.29 6.29
C LEU A 100 -0.08 -23.20 6.39
N ILE A 101 -1.35 -23.59 6.56
CA ILE A 101 -2.47 -22.66 6.74
C ILE A 101 -2.23 -21.77 7.96
N THR A 102 -1.72 -22.35 9.05
CA THR A 102 -1.41 -21.59 10.28
C THR A 102 -0.28 -20.58 10.06
N SER A 103 0.79 -20.98 9.36
CA SER A 103 1.90 -20.09 9.00
C SER A 103 1.45 -18.96 8.07
N LEU A 104 0.63 -19.25 7.05
CA LEU A 104 0.04 -18.25 6.16
C LEU A 104 -0.84 -17.26 6.93
N ARG A 105 -1.69 -17.74 7.84
CA ARG A 105 -2.51 -16.87 8.70
C ARG A 105 -1.65 -15.92 9.53
N LYS A 106 -0.55 -16.40 10.12
CA LYS A 106 0.40 -15.56 10.86
C LYS A 106 1.06 -14.53 9.95
N ALA A 107 1.55 -14.95 8.78
CA ALA A 107 2.19 -14.07 7.81
C ALA A 107 1.24 -12.97 7.29
N LEU A 108 -0.07 -13.26 7.18
CA LEU A 108 -1.08 -12.29 6.75
C LEU A 108 -1.54 -11.33 7.86
N THR A 109 -1.25 -11.62 9.14
CA THR A 109 -1.75 -10.81 10.26
C THR A 109 -1.10 -9.43 10.29
N ALA A 110 0.23 -9.34 10.12
CA ALA A 110 0.95 -8.06 10.14
C ALA A 110 0.63 -7.17 8.92
N PRO A 111 0.73 -7.66 7.66
CA PRO A 111 0.34 -6.89 6.48
C PRO A 111 -1.14 -6.48 6.53
N GLY A 112 -2.02 -7.35 7.05
CA GLY A 112 -3.43 -7.03 7.23
C GLY A 112 -3.68 -5.87 8.21
N ALA A 113 -2.85 -5.73 9.25
CA ALA A 113 -2.91 -4.59 10.16
C ALA A 113 -2.32 -3.32 9.53
N GLU A 114 -1.18 -3.43 8.85
CA GLU A 114 -0.52 -2.32 8.14
C GLU A 114 -1.43 -1.71 7.08
N ILE A 115 -2.10 -2.54 6.25
CA ILE A 115 -3.04 -2.06 5.22
C ILE A 115 -4.20 -1.30 5.87
N LYS A 116 -4.76 -1.80 6.97
CA LYS A 116 -5.85 -1.11 7.68
C LYS A 116 -5.39 0.24 8.21
N GLN A 117 -4.19 0.31 8.80
CA GLN A 117 -3.63 1.56 9.31
C GLN A 117 -3.35 2.55 8.17
N ALA A 118 -2.67 2.11 7.11
CA ALA A 118 -2.38 2.92 5.93
C ALA A 118 -3.66 3.47 5.29
N TRP A 119 -4.70 2.64 5.18
CA TRP A 119 -6.01 3.06 4.69
C TRP A 119 -6.62 4.16 5.56
N THR A 120 -6.60 4.02 6.89
CA THR A 120 -7.14 5.05 7.80
C THR A 120 -6.35 6.37 7.70
N ALA A 121 -5.02 6.29 7.61
CA ALA A 121 -4.17 7.47 7.46
C ALA A 121 -4.43 8.19 6.13
N GLN A 122 -4.47 7.44 5.02
CA GLN A 122 -4.75 7.98 3.69
C GLN A 122 -6.15 8.59 3.61
N SER A 123 -7.15 7.94 4.22
CA SER A 123 -8.52 8.47 4.25
C SER A 123 -8.60 9.79 5.02
N ALA A 124 -7.89 9.91 6.14
CA ALA A 124 -7.79 11.17 6.88
C ALA A 124 -7.09 12.27 6.07
N GLU A 125 -6.00 11.94 5.36
CA GLU A 125 -5.28 12.88 4.51
C GLU A 125 -6.14 13.38 3.33
N VAL A 126 -6.83 12.47 2.64
CA VAL A 126 -7.77 12.83 1.55
C VAL A 126 -8.88 13.74 2.07
N THR A 127 -9.38 13.47 3.28
CA THR A 127 -10.42 14.31 3.89
C THR A 127 -9.88 15.71 4.24
N ALA A 128 -8.68 15.79 4.80
CA ALA A 128 -8.04 17.07 5.15
C ALA A 128 -7.72 17.90 3.89
N THR A 129 -7.13 17.29 2.87
CA THR A 129 -6.82 17.95 1.60
C THR A 129 -8.07 18.41 0.86
N ARG A 130 -9.15 17.64 0.89
CA ARG A 130 -10.45 18.04 0.33
C ARG A 130 -11.02 19.28 1.03
N SER A 131 -10.96 19.33 2.37
CA SER A 131 -11.40 20.48 3.14
C SER A 131 -10.55 21.73 2.84
N ALA A 132 -9.23 21.58 2.76
CA ALA A 132 -8.32 22.66 2.40
C ALA A 132 -8.60 23.19 0.97
N LEU A 133 -8.83 22.28 0.01
CA LEU A 133 -9.17 22.65 -1.37
C LEU A 133 -10.48 23.45 -1.43
N HIS A 134 -11.49 23.03 -0.68
CA HIS A 134 -12.76 23.75 -0.59
C HIS A 134 -12.57 25.17 -0.02
N ALA A 135 -11.77 25.31 1.05
CA ALA A 135 -11.46 26.63 1.61
C ALA A 135 -10.74 27.53 0.59
N VAL A 136 -9.75 27.00 -0.14
CA VAL A 136 -9.05 27.76 -1.19
C VAL A 136 -10.02 28.17 -2.30
N ALA A 137 -10.92 27.27 -2.72
CA ALA A 137 -11.92 27.56 -3.75
C ALA A 137 -12.84 28.72 -3.36
N LEU A 138 -13.28 28.79 -2.10
CA LEU A 138 -14.06 29.92 -1.59
C LEU A 138 -13.26 31.23 -1.68
N THR A 139 -12.01 31.24 -1.19
CA THR A 139 -11.17 32.46 -1.29
C THR A 139 -10.85 32.86 -2.73
N GLY A 140 -10.83 31.90 -3.66
CA GLY A 140 -10.67 32.16 -5.09
C GLY A 140 -11.89 32.87 -5.67
N LYS A 141 -13.09 32.49 -5.23
CA LYS A 141 -14.33 33.14 -5.61
C LYS A 141 -14.39 34.59 -5.12
N ASP A 142 -14.08 34.83 -3.85
CA ASP A 142 -14.08 36.17 -3.25
C ASP A 142 -13.11 37.11 -3.98
N ARG A 143 -11.89 36.64 -4.27
CA ARG A 143 -10.91 37.41 -5.05
C ARG A 143 -11.37 37.70 -6.48
N ASN A 144 -12.08 36.76 -7.11
CA ASN A 144 -12.60 36.99 -8.46
C ASN A 144 -13.68 38.09 -8.46
N GLU A 145 -14.53 38.13 -7.44
CA GLU A 145 -15.51 39.20 -7.26
C GLU A 145 -14.82 40.56 -7.05
N GLU A 146 -13.76 40.61 -6.22
CA GLU A 146 -12.95 41.81 -6.03
C GLU A 146 -12.29 42.29 -7.34
N ILE A 147 -11.70 41.37 -8.11
CA ILE A 147 -11.10 41.67 -9.42
C ILE A 147 -12.14 42.27 -10.37
N MET A 148 -13.36 41.74 -10.41
CA MET A 148 -14.43 42.30 -11.25
C MET A 148 -14.79 43.74 -10.83
N THR A 149 -14.90 43.99 -9.52
CA THR A 149 -15.15 45.35 -9.01
C THR A 149 -14.01 46.31 -9.37
N LEU A 150 -12.75 45.90 -9.19
CA LEU A 150 -11.58 46.71 -9.55
C LEU A 150 -11.50 46.97 -11.07
N SER A 151 -11.75 45.95 -11.89
CA SER A 151 -11.79 46.10 -13.35
C SER A 151 -12.83 47.14 -13.77
N LYS A 152 -14.02 47.14 -13.16
CA LYS A 152 -15.04 48.15 -13.44
C LYS A 152 -14.54 49.56 -13.08
N SER A 153 -13.94 49.73 -11.90
CA SER A 153 -13.38 51.02 -11.47
C SER A 153 -12.26 51.54 -12.38
N VAL A 154 -11.40 50.65 -12.90
CA VAL A 154 -10.34 51.03 -13.86
C VAL A 154 -10.95 51.58 -15.14
N VAL A 155 -11.98 50.93 -15.68
CA VAL A 155 -12.69 51.41 -16.89
C VAL A 155 -13.32 52.77 -16.64
N GLU A 156 -14.03 52.95 -15.51
CA GLU A 156 -14.61 54.25 -15.14
C GLU A 156 -13.54 55.36 -15.05
N ARG A 157 -12.39 55.07 -14.43
CA ARG A 157 -11.28 56.04 -14.35
C ARG A 157 -10.68 56.35 -15.73
N ASP A 158 -10.53 55.36 -16.60
CA ASP A 158 -10.07 55.57 -17.98
C ASP A 158 -10.99 56.53 -18.75
N ASP A 159 -12.30 56.39 -18.59
CA ASP A 159 -13.28 57.29 -19.20
C ASP A 159 -13.18 58.72 -18.65
N THR A 160 -13.00 58.89 -17.33
CA THR A 160 -12.75 60.23 -16.77
C THR A 160 -11.45 60.85 -17.27
N TYR A 161 -10.41 60.05 -17.47
CA TYR A 161 -9.14 60.51 -18.00
C TYR A 161 -9.26 60.95 -19.46
N LYS A 162 -9.99 60.22 -20.30
CA LYS A 162 -10.32 60.62 -21.67
C LYS A 162 -11.06 61.95 -21.72
N LEU A 163 -12.03 62.17 -20.82
CA LEU A 163 -12.73 63.44 -20.71
C LEU A 163 -11.77 64.59 -20.35
N LEU A 164 -10.91 64.38 -19.35
CA LEU A 164 -9.91 65.37 -18.92
C LEU A 164 -8.92 65.69 -20.04
N GLN A 165 -8.45 64.69 -20.77
CA GLN A 165 -7.62 64.87 -21.97
C GLN A 165 -8.35 65.72 -23.03
N GLY A 166 -9.64 65.46 -23.27
CA GLY A 166 -10.46 66.27 -24.17
C GLY A 166 -10.61 67.73 -23.72
N VAL A 167 -10.77 67.98 -22.41
CA VAL A 167 -10.82 69.34 -21.84
C VAL A 167 -9.46 70.04 -21.99
N LEU A 168 -8.37 69.35 -21.68
CA LEU A 168 -7.02 69.89 -21.81
C LEU A 168 -6.69 70.26 -23.25
N ALA A 169 -7.04 69.40 -24.22
CA ALA A 169 -6.87 69.66 -25.65
C ALA A 169 -7.61 70.94 -26.09
N LYS A 170 -8.86 71.13 -25.62
CA LYS A 170 -9.63 72.35 -25.90
C LYS A 170 -8.96 73.60 -25.31
N HIS A 171 -8.47 73.54 -24.08
CA HIS A 171 -7.75 74.66 -23.47
C HIS A 171 -6.46 75.01 -24.21
N PHE A 172 -5.70 74.01 -24.67
CA PHE A 172 -4.52 74.27 -25.49
C PHE A 172 -4.88 74.93 -26.82
N GLN A 173 -5.95 74.49 -27.48
CA GLN A 173 -6.44 75.13 -28.70
C GLN A 173 -6.85 76.59 -28.46
N GLN A 174 -7.58 76.86 -27.39
CA GLN A 174 -7.96 78.23 -26.99
C GLN A 174 -6.73 79.11 -26.75
N LEU A 175 -5.71 78.60 -26.05
CA LEU A 175 -4.46 79.32 -25.82
C LEU A 175 -3.72 79.63 -27.13
N GLN A 176 -3.67 78.68 -28.08
CA GLN A 176 -3.07 78.92 -29.39
C GLN A 176 -3.80 80.03 -30.16
N GLU A 177 -5.14 80.04 -30.14
CA GLU A 177 -5.95 81.08 -30.79
C GLU A 177 -5.73 82.48 -30.19
N ILE A 178 -5.60 82.57 -28.86
CA ILE A 178 -5.26 83.82 -28.16
C ILE A 178 -3.85 84.30 -28.54
N VAL A 179 -2.86 83.40 -28.60
CA VAL A 179 -1.49 83.76 -28.96
C VAL A 179 -1.38 84.23 -30.41
N LEU A 180 -2.14 83.63 -31.33
CA LEU A 180 -2.17 84.02 -32.75
C LEU A 180 -2.89 85.35 -33.01
N SER A 181 -3.77 85.79 -32.11
CA SER A 181 -4.50 87.07 -32.22
C SER A 181 -3.78 88.25 -31.54
N LEU A 182 -2.58 88.03 -31.01
CA LEU A 182 -1.79 89.00 -30.27
C LEU A 182 -0.76 89.71 -31.18
N ASP A 183 -0.62 91.03 -31.05
CA ASP A 183 0.35 91.82 -31.82
C ASP A 183 1.81 91.58 -31.37
N ASP A 184 2.77 92.06 -32.17
CA ASP A 184 4.20 91.71 -32.07
C ASP A 184 4.83 92.06 -30.70
N HIS A 185 4.25 93.03 -29.97
CA HIS A 185 4.64 93.37 -28.60
C HIS A 185 4.00 92.49 -27.53
N GLY A 186 2.75 92.05 -27.69
CA GLY A 186 2.12 91.12 -26.75
C GLY A 186 2.68 89.70 -26.84
N SER A 187 3.09 89.25 -28.03
CA SER A 187 3.67 87.92 -28.28
C SER A 187 4.94 87.66 -27.44
N HIS A 188 5.82 88.67 -27.30
CA HIS A 188 7.06 88.52 -26.53
C HIS A 188 6.81 88.36 -25.01
N ASN A 189 5.79 89.04 -24.46
CA ASN A 189 5.40 88.89 -23.05
C ASN A 189 4.69 87.55 -22.80
N ALA A 190 3.79 87.13 -23.70
CA ALA A 190 3.12 85.83 -23.61
C ALA A 190 4.12 84.66 -23.65
N LYS A 191 5.14 84.75 -24.51
CA LYS A 191 6.20 83.74 -24.61
C LYS A 191 6.99 83.60 -23.31
N LYS A 192 7.36 84.71 -22.67
CA LYS A 192 8.05 84.70 -21.37
C LYS A 192 7.19 84.01 -20.30
N THR A 193 5.90 84.32 -20.23
CA THR A 193 4.99 83.69 -19.27
C THR A 193 4.82 82.19 -19.54
N ILE A 194 4.80 81.76 -20.81
CA ILE A 194 4.74 80.34 -21.19
C ILE A 194 6.01 79.61 -20.74
N ASP A 195 7.19 80.21 -20.92
CA ASP A 195 8.45 79.61 -20.47
C ASP A 195 8.51 79.48 -18.92
N GLU A 196 8.01 80.48 -18.19
CA GLU A 196 7.89 80.44 -16.72
C GLU A 196 6.89 79.37 -16.24
N LEU A 197 5.73 79.24 -16.91
CA LEU A 197 4.74 78.20 -16.63
C LEU A 197 5.31 76.80 -16.94
N ARG A 198 6.04 76.65 -18.05
CA ARG A 198 6.71 75.40 -18.42
C ARG A 198 7.72 74.97 -17.36
N GLU A 199 8.55 75.90 -16.87
CA GLU A 199 9.47 75.64 -15.77
C GLU A 199 8.75 75.24 -14.47
N THR A 200 7.63 75.89 -14.16
CA THR A 200 6.82 75.58 -12.97
C THR A 200 6.24 74.17 -13.05
N ILE A 201 5.68 73.78 -14.20
CA ILE A 201 5.18 72.42 -14.43
C ILE A 201 6.30 71.39 -14.33
N LEU A 202 7.48 71.67 -14.91
CA LEU A 202 8.64 70.77 -14.80
C LEU A 202 9.14 70.65 -13.36
N ARG A 203 9.09 71.73 -12.56
CA ARG A 203 9.38 71.69 -11.12
C ARG A 203 8.34 70.87 -10.35
N GLN A 204 7.05 71.07 -10.61
CA GLN A 204 5.98 70.28 -10.00
C GLN A 204 6.08 68.80 -10.37
N LYS A 205 6.39 68.47 -11.63
CA LYS A 205 6.64 67.09 -12.07
C LYS A 205 7.83 66.45 -11.35
N ARG A 206 8.92 67.20 -11.10
CA ARG A 206 10.05 66.76 -10.27
C ARG A 206 9.65 66.52 -8.82
N VAL A 207 8.83 67.41 -8.24
CA VAL A 207 8.34 67.27 -6.86
C VAL A 207 7.40 66.07 -6.72
N ILE A 208 6.46 65.88 -7.65
CA ILE A 208 5.54 64.73 -7.67
C ILE A 208 6.30 63.43 -7.94
N SER A 209 7.29 63.43 -8.82
CA SER A 209 8.16 62.26 -9.00
C SER A 209 8.86 61.90 -7.70
N ARG A 210 9.37 62.89 -6.95
CA ARG A 210 9.99 62.68 -5.62
C ARG A 210 9.00 62.29 -4.50
N HIS A 211 7.78 62.81 -4.51
CA HIS A 211 6.73 62.47 -3.53
C HIS A 211 5.94 61.19 -3.90
N GLY A 212 6.05 60.73 -5.14
CA GLY A 212 5.53 59.44 -5.63
C GLY A 212 6.52 58.28 -5.45
N PHE A 213 7.73 58.53 -4.95
CA PHE A 213 8.58 57.47 -4.42
C PHE A 213 8.12 57.11 -3.01
N VAL A 214 7.55 55.91 -2.88
CA VAL A 214 7.66 55.13 -1.65
C VAL A 214 9.15 55.08 -1.29
N PRO A 215 9.57 55.39 -0.05
CA PRO A 215 10.88 54.99 0.43
C PRO A 215 10.89 53.45 0.52
N MET A 216 11.06 52.77 -0.60
CA MET A 216 11.59 51.42 -0.60
C MET A 216 13.08 51.59 -0.60
N HIS A 217 13.63 51.71 0.60
CA HIS A 217 14.91 51.23 1.06
C HIS A 217 15.24 52.06 2.30
N ASP A 218 14.56 51.70 3.39
CA ASP A 218 15.19 51.84 4.68
C ASP A 218 16.54 51.10 4.59
N LEU A 219 17.64 51.87 4.58
CA LEU A 219 19.00 51.37 4.44
C LEU A 219 19.32 50.33 5.53
N HIS A 220 18.57 50.34 6.64
CA HIS A 220 18.63 49.31 7.68
C HIS A 220 18.04 47.95 7.27
N MET A 221 17.12 47.89 6.30
CA MET A 221 16.52 46.61 5.86
C MET A 221 17.37 45.87 4.83
N ALA A 222 18.18 46.57 4.03
CA ALA A 222 19.11 45.95 3.08
C ALA A 222 20.37 45.38 3.77
N SER A 223 20.86 46.04 4.82
CA SER A 223 22.01 45.57 5.61
C SER A 223 21.70 44.26 6.36
N THR A 224 20.47 44.08 6.84
CA THR A 224 20.07 42.92 7.65
C THR A 224 19.88 41.64 6.80
N ALA A 225 19.45 41.79 5.54
CA ALA A 225 19.29 40.66 4.60
C ALA A 225 20.63 40.14 4.03
N GLY A 226 21.66 40.99 3.93
CA GLY A 226 23.02 40.56 3.58
C GLY A 226 23.72 39.80 4.72
N ALA A 227 23.29 40.02 5.97
CA ALA A 227 23.86 39.43 7.17
C ALA A 227 23.12 38.16 7.68
N GLY A 228 22.01 37.75 7.04
CA GLY A 228 21.29 36.52 7.37
C GLY A 228 20.49 36.54 8.67
N LEU A 229 20.09 37.71 9.17
CA LEU A 229 19.25 37.83 10.37
C LEU A 229 17.75 37.84 10.02
N ASP A 230 16.98 37.11 10.82
CA ASP A 230 15.55 36.85 10.63
C ASP A 230 14.72 38.14 10.78
N VAL A 231 13.98 38.51 9.74
CA VAL A 231 13.11 39.69 9.75
C VAL A 231 11.72 39.24 10.23
N PRO A 232 11.22 39.76 11.37
CA PRO A 232 9.93 39.31 11.91
C PRO A 232 8.79 39.61 10.93
N GLY A 233 8.10 38.56 10.46
CA GLY A 233 6.82 38.68 9.75
C GLY A 233 6.80 38.31 8.27
N LEU A 234 7.92 37.90 7.65
CA LEU A 234 7.96 37.53 6.23
C LEU A 234 8.68 36.20 5.99
N GLY A 235 7.95 35.20 5.48
CA GLY A 235 8.50 33.88 5.21
C GLY A 235 9.47 33.84 4.01
N PRO A 236 10.34 32.81 3.91
CA PRO A 236 11.40 32.71 2.90
C PRO A 236 10.91 32.74 1.44
N ALA A 237 9.69 32.25 1.18
CA ALA A 237 9.09 32.27 -0.15
C ALA A 237 8.69 33.69 -0.60
N SER A 238 8.17 34.50 0.34
CA SER A 238 7.80 35.89 0.10
C SER A 238 9.05 36.73 -0.21
N LEU A 239 10.15 36.50 0.51
CA LEU A 239 11.44 37.16 0.24
C LEU A 239 11.98 36.84 -1.17
N LYS A 240 11.86 35.59 -1.64
CA LYS A 240 12.25 35.19 -3.00
C LYS A 240 11.41 35.85 -4.09
N ILE A 241 10.11 35.99 -3.84
CA ILE A 241 9.18 36.64 -4.78
C ILE A 241 9.50 38.14 -4.86
N THR A 242 9.70 38.80 -3.72
CA THR A 242 10.09 40.22 -3.67
C THR A 242 11.43 40.44 -4.38
N ALA A 243 12.43 39.60 -4.14
CA ALA A 243 13.73 39.69 -4.83
C ALA A 243 13.63 39.47 -6.35
N ARG A 244 12.75 38.57 -6.81
CA ARG A 244 12.47 38.41 -8.26
C ARG A 244 11.78 39.62 -8.85
N LEU A 245 10.82 40.21 -8.13
CA LEU A 245 10.11 41.40 -8.58
C LEU A 245 11.05 42.61 -8.69
N CYS A 246 11.91 42.83 -7.69
CA CYS A 246 12.91 43.89 -7.72
C CYS A 246 13.87 43.77 -8.91
N ARG A 247 14.33 42.54 -9.23
CA ARG A 247 15.18 42.29 -10.40
C ARG A 247 14.46 42.51 -11.73
N LEU A 248 13.19 42.10 -11.83
CA LEU A 248 12.36 42.35 -13.02
C LEU A 248 12.04 43.82 -13.25
N LEU A 249 12.02 44.63 -12.17
CA LEU A 249 11.84 46.07 -12.25
C LEU A 249 13.16 46.76 -12.62
N ALA A 250 14.29 46.32 -12.08
CA ALA A 250 15.63 46.81 -12.45
C ALA A 250 15.94 46.58 -13.95
N ASP A 251 15.61 45.40 -14.49
CA ASP A 251 15.81 45.10 -15.92
C ASP A 251 14.90 45.90 -16.86
N ARG A 252 13.71 46.31 -16.40
CA ARG A 252 12.71 47.00 -17.24
C ARG A 252 12.79 48.52 -17.18
N PHE A 253 13.44 49.09 -16.18
CA PHE A 253 13.58 50.53 -15.99
C PHE A 253 15.06 50.96 -15.95
N LEU A 254 15.84 50.55 -16.95
CA LEU A 254 17.26 50.89 -17.11
C LEU A 254 17.53 52.41 -17.10
N GLU A 255 16.56 53.24 -17.54
CA GLU A 255 16.74 54.69 -17.66
C GLU A 255 16.48 55.51 -16.38
N VAL A 256 15.98 54.89 -15.29
CA VAL A 256 15.72 55.62 -14.03
C VAL A 256 16.86 55.43 -13.01
N MET A 257 17.84 54.58 -13.30
CA MET A 257 18.96 54.25 -12.40
C MET A 257 20.34 54.75 -12.87
N LEU A 258 20.40 55.73 -13.77
CA LEU A 258 21.64 56.49 -13.96
C LEU A 258 21.85 57.44 -12.77
N ILE A 259 22.53 56.93 -11.74
CA ILE A 259 23.19 57.73 -10.72
C ILE A 259 24.31 58.51 -11.45
N PRO A 260 24.38 59.85 -11.35
CA PRO A 260 25.48 60.58 -11.96
C PRO A 260 26.80 60.15 -11.29
N ASP A 261 27.76 59.74 -12.13
CA ASP A 261 29.08 59.30 -11.71
C ASP A 261 29.76 60.34 -10.83
N GLY A 262 29.94 59.97 -9.56
CA GLY A 262 30.79 60.65 -8.60
C GLY A 262 31.32 59.60 -7.65
N GLU A 263 32.58 59.21 -7.89
CA GLU A 263 33.43 58.34 -7.06
C GLU A 263 33.37 56.82 -7.39
N ASN A 264 34.25 56.43 -8.31
CA ASN A 264 34.62 55.04 -8.61
C ASN A 264 35.14 54.33 -7.34
N GLN A 265 34.31 53.50 -6.72
CA GLN A 265 34.80 52.33 -5.98
C GLN A 265 34.41 51.07 -6.74
N VAL A 266 35.39 50.53 -7.46
CA VAL A 266 35.30 49.20 -8.08
C VAL A 266 35.32 48.17 -6.95
N ILE A 267 34.17 47.60 -6.63
CA ILE A 267 34.10 46.40 -5.78
C ILE A 267 34.17 45.20 -6.71
N GLU A 268 35.37 44.63 -6.84
CA GLU A 268 35.59 43.39 -7.56
C GLU A 268 35.04 42.21 -6.73
N LEU A 269 33.96 41.59 -7.22
CA LEU A 269 33.30 40.47 -6.57
C LEU A 269 33.86 39.17 -7.16
N SER A 270 34.93 38.63 -6.58
CA SER A 270 35.49 37.34 -6.97
C SER A 270 34.64 36.20 -6.40
N ILE A 271 33.88 35.52 -7.26
CA ILE A 271 33.10 34.33 -6.88
C ILE A 271 34.01 33.09 -6.92
N CYS A 272 34.45 32.61 -5.75
CA CYS A 272 35.05 31.28 -5.65
C CYS A 272 33.93 30.22 -5.65
N SER A 273 33.89 29.38 -6.67
CA SER A 273 32.99 28.23 -6.74
C SER A 273 33.40 27.18 -5.71
N ARG A 274 32.62 27.01 -4.62
CA ARG A 274 32.84 25.91 -3.68
C ARG A 274 32.14 24.67 -4.19
N GLN A 275 32.97 23.72 -4.62
CA GLN A 275 32.60 22.36 -4.99
C GLN A 275 31.83 21.68 -3.85
N SER A 276 30.74 21.03 -4.22
CA SER A 276 29.96 20.08 -3.43
C SER A 276 30.89 19.11 -2.69
N ASN A 277 30.69 18.95 -1.37
CA ASN A 277 30.73 17.65 -0.70
C ASN A 277 30.15 17.72 0.73
N SER A 278 29.54 16.59 1.08
CA SER A 278 28.77 16.26 2.27
C SER A 278 29.59 16.22 3.59
N ALA A 279 28.84 16.39 4.69
CA ALA A 279 29.08 15.94 6.07
C ALA A 279 30.04 16.74 6.99
N GLY A 280 29.58 16.92 8.23
CA GLY A 280 30.43 17.00 9.42
C GLY A 280 30.45 18.34 10.15
N ASN A 281 29.90 18.33 11.36
CA ASN A 281 30.04 19.37 12.38
C ASN A 281 31.51 19.65 12.76
N LEU A 282 31.75 20.93 13.09
CA LEU A 282 32.72 21.49 14.03
C LEU A 282 34.22 21.16 13.84
N ALA A 283 35.01 22.15 13.41
CA ALA A 283 35.95 22.90 14.27
C ALA A 283 36.96 23.73 13.43
N SER A 284 36.92 25.04 13.69
CA SER A 284 38.05 25.98 13.84
C SER A 284 39.18 26.17 12.79
N ILE A 285 39.24 27.43 12.31
CA ILE A 285 40.41 28.35 12.24
C ILE A 285 41.47 28.05 11.14
N PRO A 286 41.82 29.03 10.27
CA PRO A 286 42.82 30.04 10.64
C PRO A 286 42.61 31.48 10.21
N SER A 287 43.30 32.30 10.99
CA SER A 287 43.50 33.74 10.87
C SER A 287 44.78 34.03 10.08
N LEU A 288 44.73 35.15 9.36
CA LEU A 288 45.78 36.14 9.12
C LEU A 288 46.89 35.92 8.07
N VAL A 289 47.33 37.10 7.59
CA VAL A 289 48.55 37.48 6.85
C VAL A 289 48.33 37.60 5.34
N ALA A 290 47.99 38.79 4.82
CA ALA A 290 48.80 40.01 4.61
C ALA A 290 49.60 39.98 3.29
N THR A 291 49.38 41.06 2.53
CA THR A 291 50.08 41.55 1.34
C THR A 291 51.61 41.52 1.50
N PRO A 292 52.38 41.39 0.41
CA PRO A 292 52.82 42.61 -0.28
C PRO A 292 52.99 42.50 -1.81
N ALA A 293 53.21 43.68 -2.38
CA ALA A 293 53.29 44.01 -3.80
C ALA A 293 54.70 43.78 -4.41
N PRO A 294 55.06 44.40 -5.55
CA PRO A 294 55.26 43.70 -6.82
C PRO A 294 56.74 43.55 -7.19
N SER A 295 57.01 42.57 -8.05
CA SER A 295 58.32 42.23 -8.61
C SER A 295 58.86 43.27 -9.60
N PRO A 296 60.20 43.43 -9.70
CA PRO A 296 60.83 43.90 -10.94
C PRO A 296 61.75 42.84 -11.56
N SER A 297 61.60 42.74 -12.90
CA SER A 297 62.61 42.48 -13.94
C SER A 297 63.76 41.48 -13.70
N SER A 298 63.87 40.51 -14.62
CA SER A 298 64.92 40.47 -15.67
C SER A 298 65.53 39.08 -15.89
N SER A 299 65.52 38.67 -17.17
CA SER A 299 66.54 37.90 -17.89
C SER A 299 67.07 36.56 -17.31
N VAL A 300 66.53 35.45 -17.85
CA VAL A 300 67.20 34.39 -18.67
C VAL A 300 68.73 34.28 -18.55
N PRO A 301 69.35 33.08 -18.49
CA PRO A 301 68.92 31.81 -19.10
C PRO A 301 68.59 30.64 -18.15
#